data_AF-A0A645FSW5-F1
#
_entry.id   AF-A0A645FSW5-F1
#
_cell.length_a   1.000
_cell.length_b   1.000
_cell.length_c   1.000
_cell.angle_alpha   90.00
_cell.angle_beta   90.00
_cell.angle_gamma   90.00
#
_symmetry.space_group_name_H-M   'P 1'
#
loop_
_entity.id
_entity.type
_entity.pdbx_description
1 polymer ?
#
loop_
_entity_poly.entity_id
_entity_poly.type
_entity_poly.pdbx_seq_one_letter_code
_entity_poly.pdbx_strand_id
1 'polypeptide(L)'
;MLHQLEEKLGDRRVGLVMSDMAPNMSGVPLVDQARVMHLAELGLEFCRAHLKPEGAFLVKVFQGSDYETFLRSMRETFKTVVVRKPDASRDRSAELYLLGRTLR
;
A
#
# COMPACT_ATOMS: atom_id res chain seq x y z
N MET A 1 3.59 6.66 -14.27
CA MET A 1 3.79 5.27 -13.77
C MET A 1 2.46 4.52 -13.68
N LEU A 2 1.48 4.99 -12.90
CA LEU A 2 0.18 4.32 -12.76
C LEU A 2 -0.52 4.10 -14.11
N HIS A 3 -0.59 5.15 -14.93
CA HIS A 3 -1.16 5.06 -16.28
C HIS A 3 -0.50 4.00 -17.18
N GLN A 4 0.82 3.85 -17.10
CA GLN A 4 1.55 2.83 -17.86
C GLN A 4 1.25 1.41 -17.37
N LEU A 5 0.93 1.24 -16.07
CA LEU A 5 0.47 -0.03 -15.51
C LEU A 5 -0.94 -0.35 -16.03
N GLU A 6 -1.83 0.64 -16.03
CA GLU A 6 -3.20 0.53 -16.55
C GLU A 6 -3.19 0.16 -18.04
N GLU A 7 -2.40 0.85 -18.87
CA GLU A 7 -2.25 0.54 -20.29
C GLU A 7 -1.77 -0.90 -20.52
N LYS A 8 -0.77 -1.36 -19.76
CA LYS A 8 -0.25 -2.72 -19.86
C LYS A 8 -1.25 -3.78 -19.40
N LEU A 9 -2.09 -3.44 -18.43
CA LEU A 9 -3.12 -4.35 -17.94
C LEU A 9 -4.31 -4.45 -18.89
N GLY A 10 -4.69 -3.33 -19.52
CA GLY A 10 -5.96 -3.22 -20.24
C GLY A 10 -7.12 -3.54 -19.30
N ASP A 11 -8.08 -4.32 -19.77
CA ASP A 11 -9.27 -4.71 -18.98
C ASP A 11 -9.02 -5.85 -17.99
N ARG A 12 -7.79 -6.34 -17.87
CA ARG A 12 -7.48 -7.49 -17.02
C ARG A 12 -7.47 -7.08 -15.55
N ARG A 13 -8.19 -7.86 -14.74
CA ARG A 13 -8.10 -7.78 -13.28
C ARG A 13 -6.98 -8.65 -12.73
N VAL A 14 -6.28 -8.16 -11.72
CA VAL A 14 -5.15 -8.84 -11.08
C VAL A 14 -5.55 -9.52 -9.78
N GLY A 15 -4.92 -10.66 -9.47
CA GLY A 15 -5.13 -11.38 -8.21
C GLY A 15 -4.30 -10.84 -7.05
N LEU A 16 -3.21 -10.14 -7.33
CA LEU A 16 -2.30 -9.59 -6.33
C LEU A 16 -1.72 -8.27 -6.82
N VAL A 17 -1.74 -7.26 -5.95
CA VAL A 17 -0.96 -6.03 -6.10
C VAL A 17 0.06 -5.99 -4.96
N MET A 18 1.31 -5.70 -5.28
CA MET A 18 2.39 -5.52 -4.31
C MET A 18 3.04 -4.16 -4.52
N SER A 19 3.15 -3.37 -3.46
CA SER A 19 3.84 -2.09 -3.47
C SER A 19 4.92 -2.06 -2.41
N ASP A 20 6.17 -1.98 -2.86
CA ASP A 20 7.35 -1.71 -2.03
C ASP A 20 7.95 -0.33 -2.35
N MET A 21 7.13 0.57 -2.87
CA MET A 21 7.56 1.90 -3.33
C MET A 21 8.11 2.73 -2.17
N ALA A 22 9.16 3.50 -2.45
CA ALA A 22 9.69 4.52 -1.57
C ALA A 22 9.94 5.79 -2.38
N PRO A 23 9.62 6.98 -1.86
CA PRO A 23 9.90 8.23 -2.54
C PRO A 23 11.40 8.56 -2.47
N ASN A 24 11.82 9.50 -3.30
CA ASN A 24 13.10 10.17 -3.08
C ASN A 24 13.04 10.91 -1.74
N MET A 25 13.92 10.51 -0.83
CA MET A 25 14.01 11.10 0.51
C MET A 25 14.53 12.52 0.41
N SER A 26 13.75 13.46 0.94
CA SER A 26 14.12 14.87 1.08
C SER A 26 15.00 15.10 2.31
N GLY A 27 15.01 14.18 3.27
CA GLY A 27 15.67 14.34 4.56
C GLY A 27 14.82 15.11 5.58
N VAL A 28 13.63 15.57 5.19
CA VAL A 28 12.65 16.20 6.07
C VAL A 28 11.60 15.15 6.46
N PRO A 29 11.60 14.65 7.71
CA PRO A 29 10.79 13.49 8.09
C PRO A 29 9.31 13.64 7.79
N LEU A 30 8.74 14.81 8.03
CA LEU A 30 7.33 15.11 7.77
C LEU A 30 6.99 14.99 6.27
N VAL A 31 7.84 15.55 5.41
CA VAL A 31 7.65 15.52 3.96
C VAL A 31 7.83 14.10 3.43
N ASP A 32 8.84 13.38 3.92
CA ASP A 32 9.12 12.01 3.50
C ASP A 32 7.99 11.07 3.92
N GLN A 33 7.45 11.24 5.13
CA GLN A 33 6.30 10.47 5.59
C GLN A 33 5.05 10.70 4.72
N ALA A 34 4.73 11.97 4.43
CA ALA A 34 3.59 12.31 3.56
C ALA A 34 3.75 11.72 2.14
N ARG A 35 4.97 11.76 1.58
CA ARG A 35 5.27 11.18 0.27
C ARG A 35 5.15 9.65 0.26
N VAL A 36 5.61 8.97 1.30
CA VAL A 36 5.41 7.51 1.39
C VAL A 36 3.92 7.18 1.47
N MET A 37 3.17 7.91 2.30
CA MET A 37 1.75 7.66 2.46
C MET A 37 0.99 7.86 1.15
N HIS A 38 1.30 8.93 0.41
CA HIS A 38 0.72 9.18 -0.90
C HIS A 38 0.96 8.02 -1.89
N LEU A 39 2.15 7.41 -1.88
CA LEU A 39 2.42 6.22 -2.72
C LEU A 39 1.59 5.00 -2.30
N ALA A 40 1.34 4.82 -1.00
CA ALA A 40 0.49 3.75 -0.48
C ALA A 40 -0.98 3.97 -0.87
N GLU A 41 -1.47 5.21 -0.80
CA GLU A 41 -2.81 5.61 -1.22
C GLU A 41 -3.07 5.35 -2.69
N LEU A 42 -2.13 5.74 -3.58
CA LEU A 42 -2.22 5.42 -5.01
C LEU A 42 -2.30 3.91 -5.27
N GLY A 43 -1.57 3.11 -4.48
CA GLY A 43 -1.66 1.65 -4.55
C GLY A 43 -3.03 1.11 -4.15
N LEU A 44 -3.65 1.69 -3.12
CA LEU A 44 -4.99 1.31 -2.67
C LEU A 44 -6.06 1.71 -3.70
N GLU A 45 -5.95 2.90 -4.28
CA GLU A 45 -6.83 3.37 -5.36
C GLU A 45 -6.77 2.43 -6.56
N PHE A 46 -5.56 2.06 -6.99
CA PHE A 46 -5.37 1.08 -8.06
C PHE A 46 -6.05 -0.26 -7.76
N CYS A 47 -5.96 -0.74 -6.51
CA CYS A 47 -6.61 -1.99 -6.11
C CYS A 47 -8.13 -1.92 -6.24
N ARG A 48 -8.75 -0.78 -5.91
CA ARG A 48 -10.20 -0.59 -6.03
C ARG A 48 -10.68 -0.74 -7.48
N ALA A 49 -9.88 -0.29 -8.45
CA ALA A 49 -10.22 -0.36 -9.86
C ALA A 49 -9.86 -1.72 -10.50
N HIS A 50 -8.69 -2.27 -10.18
CA HIS A 50 -8.07 -3.35 -10.98
C HIS A 50 -7.93 -4.69 -10.28
N LEU A 51 -8.18 -4.78 -8.97
CA LEU A 51 -8.07 -6.05 -8.26
C LEU A 51 -9.32 -6.91 -8.52
N LYS A 52 -9.12 -8.23 -8.58
CA LYS A 52 -10.22 -9.21 -8.54
C LYS A 52 -10.92 -9.15 -7.17
N PRO A 53 -12.22 -9.49 -7.07
CA PRO A 53 -12.93 -9.52 -5.79
C PRO A 53 -12.23 -10.34 -4.71
N GLU A 54 -11.64 -11.48 -5.07
CA GLU A 54 -10.91 -12.39 -4.19
C GLU A 54 -9.42 -12.05 -4.03
N GLY A 55 -8.94 -10.98 -4.69
CA GLY A 55 -7.53 -10.62 -4.73
C GLY A 55 -6.97 -10.07 -3.41
N ALA A 56 -5.67 -9.80 -3.42
CA ALA A 56 -4.95 -9.26 -2.28
C ALA A 56 -4.08 -8.05 -2.64
N PHE A 57 -3.83 -7.21 -1.63
CA PHE A 57 -2.94 -6.08 -1.71
C PHE A 57 -1.94 -6.11 -0.56
N LEU A 58 -0.65 -6.10 -0.89
CA LEU A 58 0.44 -6.00 0.07
C LEU A 58 1.18 -4.68 -0.15
N VAL A 59 1.28 -3.86 0.89
CA VAL A 59 1.87 -2.53 0.78
C VAL A 59 2.78 -2.22 1.95
N LYS A 60 3.97 -1.69 1.63
CA LYS A 60 4.88 -1.10 2.60
C LYS A 60 4.36 0.25 3.07
N VAL A 61 4.38 0.46 4.39
CA VAL A 61 4.09 1.73 5.05
C VAL A 61 5.08 1.96 6.18
N PHE A 62 5.18 3.20 6.66
CA PHE A 62 5.91 3.51 7.90
C PHE A 62 4.91 3.92 8.99
N GLN A 63 5.18 3.52 10.23
CA GLN A 63 4.44 4.05 11.36
C GLN A 63 4.66 5.56 11.48
N GLY A 64 3.58 6.30 11.66
CA GLY A 64 3.58 7.76 11.76
C GLY A 64 2.15 8.31 11.85
N SER A 65 2.01 9.64 11.79
CA SER A 65 0.73 10.36 11.88
C SER A 65 -0.40 9.81 11.00
N ASP A 66 -0.10 9.41 9.77
CA ASP A 66 -1.12 9.05 8.77
C ASP A 66 -1.41 7.55 8.71
N TYR A 67 -0.66 6.75 9.46
CA TYR A 67 -0.75 5.29 9.44
C TYR A 67 -2.14 4.79 9.84
N GLU A 68 -2.71 5.31 10.92
CA GLU A 68 -4.02 4.88 11.43
C GLU A 68 -5.15 5.21 10.44
N THR A 69 -5.06 6.35 9.77
CA THR A 69 -5.99 6.77 8.72
C THR A 69 -5.92 5.79 7.55
N PHE A 70 -4.72 5.48 7.07
CA PHE A 70 -4.55 4.54 5.97
C PHE A 70 -4.97 3.10 6.33
N LEU A 71 -4.67 2.65 7.56
CA LEU A 71 -5.12 1.35 8.06
C LEU A 71 -6.66 1.26 8.09
N ARG A 72 -7.35 2.35 8.42
CA ARG A 72 -8.81 2.42 8.33
C ARG A 72 -9.29 2.28 6.89
N SER A 73 -8.71 3.02 5.95
CA SER A 73 -9.06 2.91 4.52
C SER A 73 -8.82 1.50 3.95
N MET A 74 -7.76 0.82 4.42
CA MET A 74 -7.53 -0.59 4.12
C MET A 74 -8.67 -1.47 4.66
N ARG A 75 -9.11 -1.27 5.90
CA ARG A 75 -10.19 -2.07 6.52
C ARG A 75 -11.57 -1.81 5.91
N GLU A 76 -11.78 -0.61 5.38
CA GLU A 76 -12.96 -0.24 4.61
C GLU A 76 -12.96 -0.87 3.21
N THR A 77 -11.78 -1.12 2.63
CA THR A 77 -11.63 -1.68 1.28
C THR A 77 -11.60 -3.21 1.28
N PHE A 78 -11.00 -3.84 2.31
CA PHE A 78 -10.79 -5.29 2.37
C PHE A 78 -11.54 -5.95 3.52
N LYS A 79 -11.97 -7.20 3.32
CA LYS A 79 -12.65 -8.00 4.35
C LYS A 79 -11.71 -8.33 5.50
N THR A 80 -10.44 -8.60 5.19
CA THR A 80 -9.40 -8.86 6.19
C THR A 80 -8.19 -7.98 5.93
N VAL A 81 -7.63 -7.40 7.00
CA VAL A 81 -6.41 -6.60 6.95
C VAL A 81 -5.49 -7.05 8.07
N VAL A 82 -4.25 -7.34 7.72
CA VAL A 82 -3.25 -7.87 8.63
C VAL A 82 -1.98 -7.03 8.58
N VAL A 83 -1.44 -6.69 9.74
CA VAL A 83 -0.16 -6.00 9.87
C VAL A 83 0.96 -7.03 9.98
N ARG A 84 2.05 -6.82 9.25
CA ARG A 84 3.24 -7.67 9.24
C ARG A 84 4.48 -6.80 9.39
N LYS A 85 5.28 -7.05 10.43
CA LYS A 85 6.64 -6.54 10.53
C LYS A 85 7.58 -7.61 9.93
N PRO A 86 8.39 -7.31 8.91
CA PRO A 86 9.32 -8.27 8.36
C PRO A 86 10.42 -8.59 9.37
N ASP A 87 10.84 -9.85 9.47
CA ASP A 87 12.01 -10.23 10.28
C ASP A 87 13.31 -9.60 9.76
N ALA A 88 13.34 -9.24 8.47
CA ALA A 88 14.46 -8.55 7.82
C ALA A 88 14.48 -7.03 8.10
N SER A 89 13.45 -6.47 8.73
CA SER A 89 13.39 -5.07 9.14
C SER A 89 14.39 -4.84 10.26
N ARG A 90 15.36 -3.94 10.06
CA ARG A 90 16.31 -3.54 11.12
C ARG A 90 15.52 -3.02 12.33
N ASP A 91 15.96 -3.31 13.55
CA ASP A 91 15.26 -2.94 14.81
C ASP A 91 14.83 -1.47 14.92
N ARG A 92 15.49 -0.56 14.18
CA ARG A 92 15.21 0.89 14.19
C ARG A 92 14.26 1.35 13.07
N SER A 93 13.88 0.49 12.13
CA SER A 93 12.98 0.85 11.03
C SER A 93 11.53 0.84 11.50
N ALA A 94 10.81 1.94 11.22
CA ALA A 94 9.36 2.05 11.44
C ALA A 94 8.53 1.34 10.37
N GLU A 95 9.18 0.54 9.51
CA GLU A 95 8.58 -0.12 8.36
C GLU A 95 7.68 -1.28 8.76
N LEU A 96 6.49 -1.27 8.17
CA LEU A 96 5.48 -2.32 8.27
C LEU A 96 4.93 -2.64 6.89
N TYR A 97 4.39 -3.84 6.75
CA TYR A 97 3.55 -4.21 5.62
C TYR A 97 2.12 -4.40 6.08
N LEU A 98 1.19 -3.86 5.31
CA LEU A 98 -0.23 -4.14 5.43
C LEU A 98 -0.65 -5.10 4.33
N LEU A 99 -1.29 -6.20 4.72
CA LEU A 99 -1.87 -7.17 3.80
C LEU A 99 -3.41 -7.10 3.89
N GLY A 100 -4.03 -6.55 2.85
CA GLY A 100 -5.47 -6.62 2.62
C GLY A 100 -5.83 -7.84 1.77
N ARG A 101 -6.85 -8.61 2.16
CA ARG A 101 -7.36 -9.73 1.34
C ARG A 101 -8.87 -9.64 1.18
N THR A 102 -9.31 -9.93 -0.05
CA THR A 102 -10.68 -9.93 -0.52
C THR A 102 -11.32 -8.54 -0.44
N LEU A 103 -11.68 -7.97 -1.58
CA LEU A 103 -12.41 -6.72 -1.64
C LEU A 103 -13.77 -6.86 -0.95
N ARG A 104 -14.21 -5.79 -0.30
CA ARG A 104 -15.56 -5.66 0.25
C ARG A 104 -16.57 -5.37 -0.84
#